data_AF-A0A8S9P5V8-F1
#
_entry.id   AF-A0A8S9P5V8-F1
#
_cell.length_a   1.000
_cell.length_b   1.000
_cell.length_c   1.000
_cell.angle_alpha   90.00
_cell.angle_beta   90.00
_cell.angle_gamma   90.00
#
_symmetry.space_group_name_H-M   'P 1'
#
loop_
_entity.id
_entity.type
_entity.pdbx_description
1 polymer ?
#
loop_
_entity_poly.entity_id
_entity_poly.type
_entity_poly.pdbx_seq_one_letter_code
_entity_poly.pdbx_strand_id
1 'polypeptide(L)'
;MEYRDGYPKLGYPETTNPDPDIKSPDPTDPDLDPDTLNFPDIRIRLRANNILKDLRVLRVRNLPDVVPIYPPLGYAEVGDELPIDTRKSPYLKSPGDLATFHCLEAYLHGLAGTQGTSKADLFRLDVKRDIGLVNKSVDGLKDEYMVPGHWRILKNKGMVQQKDGSWKLMDHEIDDNEDFDF
;
A
#
# COMPACT_ATOMS: atom_id res chain seq x y z
N MET A 1 41.28 -30.71 7.78
CA MET A 1 40.22 -29.82 7.27
C MET A 1 39.15 -29.76 8.33
N GLU A 2 39.27 -28.80 9.23
CA GLU A 2 38.28 -28.52 10.27
C GLU A 2 37.84 -27.07 10.08
N TYR A 3 36.52 -26.89 10.02
CA TYR A 3 35.86 -25.59 9.94
C TYR A 3 36.03 -24.85 11.27
N ARG A 4 36.70 -23.70 11.23
CA ARG A 4 36.42 -22.58 12.12
C ARG A 4 35.82 -21.49 11.25
N ASP A 5 34.65 -20.98 11.64
CA ASP A 5 34.55 -19.58 12.03
C ASP A 5 33.15 -19.26 12.54
N GLY A 6 33.13 -18.85 13.80
CA GLY A 6 31.99 -18.20 14.42
C GLY A 6 31.87 -16.80 13.85
N TYR A 7 30.74 -16.52 13.22
CA TYR A 7 30.24 -15.16 13.12
C TYR A 7 29.57 -14.79 14.44
N PRO A 8 29.93 -13.68 15.10
CA PRO A 8 29.14 -13.17 16.20
C PRO A 8 27.75 -12.85 15.64
N LYS A 9 26.70 -13.42 16.25
CA LYS A 9 25.34 -12.91 16.06
C LYS A 9 25.37 -11.46 16.52
N LEU A 10 25.37 -10.50 15.60
CA LEU A 10 25.14 -9.11 15.92
C LEU A 10 23.67 -9.04 16.38
N GLY A 11 23.46 -9.14 17.69
CA GLY A 11 22.19 -8.77 18.28
C GLY A 11 21.92 -7.31 17.91
N TYR A 12 20.72 -7.03 17.44
CA TYR A 12 20.22 -5.66 17.52
C TYR A 12 20.39 -5.21 18.97
N PRO A 13 20.92 -4.00 19.24
CA PRO A 13 20.90 -3.49 20.61
C PRO A 13 19.45 -3.50 21.08
N GLU A 14 19.17 -4.22 22.17
CA GLU A 14 17.91 -4.09 22.89
C GLU A 14 17.77 -2.62 23.25
N THR A 15 16.80 -1.94 22.63
CA THR A 15 16.36 -0.62 23.04
C THR A 15 15.66 -0.79 24.39
N THR A 16 16.41 -0.72 25.49
CA THR A 16 15.88 -0.90 26.85
C THR A 16 15.17 0.32 27.42
N ASN A 17 14.86 1.32 26.58
CA ASN A 17 13.86 2.32 26.93
C ASN A 17 12.73 2.21 25.92
N PRO A 18 11.51 1.82 26.33
CA PRO A 18 10.33 2.07 25.51
C PRO A 18 10.28 3.58 25.30
N ASP A 19 10.07 3.98 24.05
CA ASP A 19 9.70 5.34 23.71
C ASP A 19 8.48 5.71 24.58
N PRO A 20 8.54 6.76 25.43
CA PRO A 20 7.44 7.12 26.31
C PRO A 20 6.15 7.47 25.54
N ASP A 21 6.25 7.73 24.23
CA ASP A 21 5.12 8.04 23.37
C ASP A 21 4.55 6.80 22.65
N ILE A 22 5.23 5.64 22.72
CA ILE A 22 4.69 4.36 22.21
C ILE A 22 3.88 3.70 23.32
N LYS A 23 2.59 4.02 23.35
CA LYS A 23 1.60 3.32 24.19
C LYS A 23 1.49 1.85 23.77
N SER A 24 1.25 0.99 24.75
CA SER A 24 1.21 -0.47 24.58
C SER A 24 0.27 -0.88 23.45
N PRO A 25 0.68 -1.81 22.55
CA PRO A 25 -0.23 -2.41 21.58
C PRO A 25 -1.14 -3.48 22.20
N ASP A 26 -1.09 -3.67 23.52
CA ASP A 26 -1.91 -4.64 24.24
C ASP A 26 -3.39 -4.18 24.26
N PRO A 27 -4.31 -4.92 23.63
CA PRO A 27 -5.73 -4.58 23.60
C PRO A 27 -6.42 -4.67 24.97
N THR A 28 -5.73 -5.11 26.02
CA THR A 28 -6.21 -5.18 27.40
C THR A 28 -5.66 -4.08 28.30
N ASP A 29 -4.88 -3.14 27.76
CA ASP A 29 -4.37 -1.99 28.51
C ASP A 29 -5.53 -1.09 28.99
N PRO A 30 -5.65 -0.82 30.31
CA PRO A 30 -6.68 0.06 30.85
C PRO A 30 -6.53 1.53 30.44
N ASP A 31 -5.35 1.97 29.96
CA ASP A 31 -5.05 3.34 29.52
C ASP A 31 -4.96 3.45 27.98
N LEU A 32 -5.77 2.66 27.26
CA LEU A 32 -5.87 2.70 25.81
C LEU A 32 -6.19 4.12 25.32
N ASP A 33 -5.37 4.66 24.41
CA ASP A 33 -5.62 5.96 23.80
C ASP A 33 -6.95 5.89 23.01
N PRO A 34 -7.92 6.80 23.24
CA PRO A 34 -9.21 6.79 22.54
C PRO A 34 -9.08 6.89 21.01
N ASP A 35 -7.93 7.34 20.50
CA ASP A 35 -7.63 7.42 19.07
C ASP A 35 -6.87 6.19 18.53
N THR A 36 -6.59 5.19 19.38
CA THR A 36 -6.04 3.90 18.94
C THR A 36 -7.11 3.13 18.17
N LEU A 37 -7.03 3.17 16.83
CA LEU A 37 -7.84 2.33 15.95
C LEU A 37 -7.41 0.87 16.06
N ASN A 38 -7.89 0.19 17.09
CA ASN A 38 -7.83 -1.25 17.16
C ASN A 38 -8.83 -1.80 16.12
N PHE A 39 -8.35 -2.62 15.17
CA PHE A 39 -9.16 -3.12 14.05
C PHE A 39 -9.95 -4.42 14.30
N PRO A 40 -10.57 -4.72 15.47
CA PRO A 40 -11.62 -5.74 15.52
C PRO A 40 -13.04 -5.19 15.32
N ASP A 41 -13.25 -3.86 15.38
CA ASP A 41 -14.61 -3.29 15.53
C ASP A 41 -15.10 -2.32 14.44
N ILE A 42 -14.53 -2.34 13.23
CA ILE A 42 -15.27 -1.82 12.06
C ILE A 42 -16.39 -2.81 11.72
N ARG A 43 -17.45 -2.79 12.52
CA ARG A 43 -18.75 -3.36 12.18
C ARG A 43 -19.60 -2.28 11.55
N ILE A 44 -19.40 -2.04 10.26
CA ILE A 44 -20.36 -1.29 9.46
C ILE A 44 -21.59 -2.19 9.26
N ARG A 45 -22.47 -2.28 10.27
CA ARG A 45 -23.86 -2.69 10.05
C ARG A 45 -24.63 -1.50 9.47
N LEU A 46 -24.32 -1.16 8.23
CA LEU A 46 -25.20 -0.26 7.49
C LEU A 46 -26.44 -1.06 7.10
N ARG A 47 -27.53 -0.87 7.85
CA ARG A 47 -28.87 -0.85 7.21
C ARG A 47 -28.91 0.40 6.33
N ALA A 48 -28.09 0.43 5.29
CA ALA A 48 -28.08 1.52 4.32
C ALA A 48 -29.31 1.36 3.45
N ASN A 49 -30.38 2.04 3.85
CA ASN A 49 -31.30 2.68 2.93
C ASN A 49 -31.76 3.97 3.63
N ASN A 50 -31.24 5.13 3.17
CA ASN A 50 -31.71 6.50 3.44
C ASN A 50 -31.27 7.32 4.69
N ILE A 51 -30.27 6.93 5.48
CA ILE A 51 -29.89 7.74 6.68
C ILE A 51 -28.84 8.82 6.39
N LEU A 52 -27.89 8.60 5.47
CA LEU A 52 -26.81 9.54 5.15
C LEU A 52 -27.01 10.14 3.75
N LYS A 53 -27.87 11.16 3.65
CA LYS A 53 -28.28 11.75 2.37
C LYS A 53 -27.15 12.40 1.59
N ASP A 54 -26.11 12.84 2.27
CA ASP A 54 -25.00 13.61 1.68
C ASP A 54 -23.73 12.78 1.48
N LEU A 55 -23.69 11.53 1.96
CA LEU A 55 -22.56 10.65 1.75
C LEU A 55 -22.58 10.07 0.34
N ARG A 56 -21.43 10.12 -0.35
CA ARG A 56 -21.18 9.44 -1.64
C ARG A 56 -19.87 8.68 -1.54
N VAL A 57 -19.87 7.44 -2.00
CA VAL A 57 -18.69 6.58 -2.02
C VAL A 57 -18.62 5.93 -3.39
N LEU A 58 -17.47 6.05 -4.05
CA LEU A 58 -17.16 5.35 -5.29
C LEU A 58 -16.03 4.36 -5.01
N ARG A 59 -16.30 3.08 -5.20
CA ARG A 59 -15.36 1.99 -4.99
C ARG A 59 -14.82 1.53 -6.32
N VAL A 60 -13.56 1.81 -6.60
CA VAL A 60 -12.88 1.25 -7.76
C VAL A 60 -12.49 -0.18 -7.42
N ARG A 61 -12.87 -1.14 -8.28
CA ARG A 61 -12.55 -2.55 -8.07
C ARG A 61 -11.86 -3.13 -9.30
N ASN A 62 -10.66 -3.66 -9.11
CA ASN A 62 -9.99 -4.42 -10.16
C ASN A 62 -10.52 -5.86 -10.17
N LEU A 63 -11.12 -6.31 -11.27
CA LEU A 63 -11.78 -7.63 -11.36
C LEU A 63 -10.92 -8.84 -10.95
N PRO A 64 -9.61 -8.93 -11.27
CA PRO A 64 -8.77 -10.03 -10.80
C PRO A 64 -8.29 -9.87 -9.34
N ASP A 65 -8.51 -8.72 -8.70
CA ASP A 65 -8.17 -8.51 -7.30
C ASP A 65 -9.23 -9.14 -6.39
N VAL A 66 -8.78 -10.05 -5.54
CA VAL A 66 -9.63 -10.79 -4.60
C VAL A 66 -9.74 -10.11 -3.24
N VAL A 67 -8.88 -9.14 -2.91
CA VAL A 67 -8.88 -8.48 -1.60
C VAL A 67 -10.23 -7.83 -1.29
N PRO A 68 -10.92 -7.13 -2.23
CA PRO A 68 -12.22 -6.55 -1.96
C PRO A 68 -13.34 -7.56 -1.61
N ILE A 69 -13.11 -8.86 -1.80
CA ILE A 69 -14.08 -9.92 -1.48
C ILE A 69 -14.04 -10.28 0.02
N TYR A 70 -13.01 -9.85 0.76
CA TYR A 70 -12.84 -10.20 2.17
C TYR A 70 -13.36 -9.10 3.12
N PRO A 71 -13.99 -9.48 4.25
CA PRO A 71 -14.38 -10.84 4.63
C PRO A 71 -15.61 -11.33 3.84
N PRO A 72 -15.64 -12.59 3.36
CA PRO A 72 -16.63 -13.07 2.39
C PRO A 72 -18.04 -13.31 2.97
N LEU A 73 -18.19 -13.30 4.30
CA LEU A 73 -19.46 -13.60 4.98
C LEU A 73 -19.71 -12.59 6.09
N GLY A 74 -20.96 -12.13 6.19
CA GLY A 74 -21.42 -11.25 7.26
C GLY A 74 -21.14 -9.75 7.05
N TYR A 75 -20.62 -9.37 5.88
CA TYR A 75 -20.37 -7.98 5.48
C TYR A 75 -21.20 -7.60 4.25
N ALA A 76 -21.51 -6.31 4.16
CA ALA A 76 -22.19 -5.73 3.01
C ALA A 76 -21.37 -4.56 2.48
N GLU A 77 -21.32 -4.46 1.16
CA GLU A 77 -20.68 -3.37 0.47
C GLU A 77 -21.55 -2.09 0.48
N VAL A 78 -20.91 -0.92 0.41
CA VAL A 78 -21.60 0.38 0.43
C VAL A 78 -21.05 1.33 -0.64
N GLY A 79 -21.91 2.17 -1.20
CA GLY A 79 -21.56 3.06 -2.31
C GLY A 79 -21.59 2.40 -3.68
N ASP A 80 -21.32 3.20 -4.70
CA ASP A 80 -21.31 2.79 -6.11
C ASP A 80 -19.98 2.11 -6.45
N GLU A 81 -20.03 1.08 -7.30
CA GLU A 81 -18.85 0.37 -7.77
C GLU A 81 -18.45 0.82 -9.19
N LEU A 82 -17.15 1.07 -9.39
CA LEU A 82 -16.53 1.27 -10.69
C LEU A 82 -15.58 0.09 -10.98
N PRO A 83 -16.02 -0.91 -11.76
CA PRO A 83 -15.17 -2.04 -12.11
C PRO A 83 -14.13 -1.64 -13.17
N ILE A 84 -12.89 -2.10 -12.99
CA ILE A 84 -11.81 -2.05 -13.97
C ILE A 84 -11.22 -3.45 -14.15
N ASP A 85 -10.57 -3.70 -15.28
CA ASP A 85 -9.87 -4.97 -15.51
C ASP A 85 -8.47 -4.72 -16.04
N THR A 86 -7.48 -4.75 -15.14
CA THR A 86 -6.09 -4.49 -15.50
C THR A 86 -5.50 -5.56 -16.43
N ARG A 87 -6.09 -6.76 -16.51
CA ARG A 87 -5.65 -7.81 -17.46
C ARG A 87 -5.84 -7.40 -18.93
N LYS A 88 -6.67 -6.39 -19.20
CA LYS A 88 -6.88 -5.83 -20.54
C LYS A 88 -5.72 -4.94 -20.99
N SER A 89 -4.88 -4.49 -20.05
CA SER A 89 -3.73 -3.65 -20.35
C SER A 89 -2.69 -4.42 -21.19
N PRO A 90 -2.25 -3.89 -22.34
CA PRO A 90 -1.16 -4.50 -23.11
C PRO A 90 0.21 -4.32 -22.44
N TYR A 91 0.30 -3.50 -21.39
CA TYR A 91 1.55 -3.14 -20.71
C TYR A 91 1.88 -4.07 -19.54
N LEU A 92 0.87 -4.67 -18.91
CA LEU A 92 1.05 -5.49 -17.70
C LEU A 92 1.43 -6.93 -18.05
N LYS A 93 2.18 -7.57 -17.14
CA LYS A 93 2.48 -9.01 -17.22
C LYS A 93 1.19 -9.83 -17.20
N SER A 94 1.21 -10.93 -17.95
CA SER A 94 0.12 -11.90 -18.02
C SER A 94 0.71 -13.33 -18.06
N PRO A 95 0.34 -14.21 -17.12
CA PRO A 95 -0.56 -13.96 -15.99
C PRO A 95 0.05 -12.99 -14.96
N GLY A 96 -0.82 -12.27 -14.25
CA GLY A 96 -0.45 -11.52 -13.04
C GLY A 96 -0.56 -12.38 -11.78
N ASP A 97 -0.34 -11.77 -10.62
CA ASP A 97 -0.40 -12.37 -9.29
C ASP A 97 -1.19 -11.49 -8.30
N LEU A 98 -1.34 -11.95 -7.05
CA LEU A 98 -2.10 -11.22 -6.03
C LEU A 98 -1.55 -9.80 -5.78
N ALA A 99 -0.23 -9.64 -5.73
CA ALA A 99 0.40 -8.35 -5.44
C ALA A 99 0.19 -7.36 -6.60
N THR A 100 0.34 -7.82 -7.84
CA THR A 100 0.17 -7.00 -9.05
C THR A 100 -1.30 -6.66 -9.32
N PHE A 101 -2.25 -7.53 -8.98
CA PHE A 101 -3.67 -7.20 -9.06
C PHE A 101 -4.11 -6.20 -7.99
N HIS A 102 -3.48 -6.24 -6.81
CA HIS A 102 -3.86 -5.41 -5.66
C HIS A 102 -3.08 -4.10 -5.53
N CYS A 103 -1.97 -3.91 -6.24
CA CYS A 103 -1.16 -2.71 -6.04
C CYS A 103 -1.87 -1.44 -6.55
N LEU A 104 -1.81 -0.36 -5.75
CA LEU A 104 -2.47 0.91 -6.06
C LEU A 104 -2.07 1.47 -7.43
N GLU A 105 -0.81 1.32 -7.81
CA GLU A 105 -0.32 1.86 -9.08
C GLU A 105 -0.87 1.09 -10.30
N ALA A 106 -1.21 -0.20 -10.15
CA ALA A 106 -1.95 -0.96 -11.15
C ALA A 106 -3.43 -0.53 -11.23
N TYR A 107 -4.05 -0.20 -10.10
CA TYR A 107 -5.40 0.39 -10.08
C TYR A 107 -5.44 1.73 -10.83
N LEU A 108 -4.50 2.63 -10.53
CA LEU A 108 -4.40 3.92 -11.21
C LEU A 108 -4.03 3.77 -12.69
N HIS A 109 -3.19 2.78 -13.05
CA HIS A 109 -2.94 2.41 -14.44
C HIS A 109 -4.20 1.92 -15.15
N GLY A 110 -4.99 1.08 -14.48
CA GLY A 110 -6.29 0.60 -14.96
C GLY A 110 -7.28 1.75 -15.20
N LEU A 111 -7.43 2.66 -14.23
CA LEU A 111 -8.27 3.85 -14.37
C LEU A 111 -7.83 4.77 -15.50
N ALA A 112 -6.52 4.91 -15.70
CA ALA A 112 -5.98 5.75 -16.77
C ALA A 112 -6.29 5.21 -18.18
N GLY A 113 -6.57 3.91 -18.32
CA GLY A 113 -6.74 3.26 -19.63
C GLY A 113 -7.98 2.42 -19.85
N THR A 114 -8.84 2.24 -18.85
CA THR A 114 -10.07 1.45 -18.96
C THR A 114 -11.04 2.09 -19.95
N GLN A 115 -11.61 1.29 -20.85
CA GLN A 115 -12.71 1.66 -21.73
C GLN A 115 -13.93 0.75 -21.49
N GLY A 116 -13.97 0.12 -20.31
CA GLY A 116 -14.92 -0.92 -19.94
C GLY A 116 -14.23 -2.27 -19.66
N THR A 117 -14.98 -3.18 -19.04
CA THR A 117 -14.49 -4.49 -18.58
C THR A 117 -14.97 -5.67 -19.43
N SER A 118 -15.85 -5.43 -20.40
CA SER A 118 -16.33 -6.47 -21.30
C SER A 118 -15.20 -6.99 -22.19
N LYS A 119 -15.33 -8.21 -22.71
CA LYS A 119 -14.30 -8.81 -23.56
C LYS A 119 -13.99 -7.98 -24.82
N ALA A 120 -15.01 -7.32 -25.39
CA ALA A 120 -14.88 -6.49 -26.58
C ALA A 120 -14.28 -5.10 -26.32
N ASP A 121 -14.27 -4.65 -25.06
CA ASP A 121 -13.79 -3.30 -24.73
C ASP A 121 -12.28 -3.20 -24.93
N LEU A 122 -11.80 -2.01 -25.27
CA LEU A 122 -10.38 -1.76 -25.47
C LEU A 122 -9.68 -1.39 -24.16
N PHE A 123 -8.37 -1.32 -24.20
CA PHE A 123 -7.57 -0.61 -23.21
C PHE A 123 -6.72 0.42 -23.94
N ARG A 124 -6.85 1.69 -23.54
CA ARG A 124 -6.08 2.79 -24.12
C ARG A 124 -5.93 3.89 -23.08
N LEU A 125 -4.69 4.25 -22.78
CA LEU A 125 -4.39 5.36 -21.88
C LEU A 125 -4.93 6.68 -22.47
N ASP A 126 -5.93 7.26 -21.82
CA ASP A 126 -6.53 8.55 -22.21
C ASP A 126 -5.97 9.74 -21.41
N VAL A 127 -5.12 9.43 -20.43
CA VAL A 127 -4.32 10.41 -19.69
C VAL A 127 -2.83 10.09 -19.85
N LYS A 128 -1.99 11.13 -19.83
CA LYS A 128 -0.53 10.99 -19.90
C LYS A 128 0.01 10.50 -18.55
N ARG A 129 -0.16 9.22 -18.27
CA ARG A 129 0.35 8.53 -17.08
C ARG A 129 1.51 7.62 -17.46
N ASP A 130 2.63 7.78 -16.77
CA ASP A 130 3.80 6.92 -16.97
C ASP A 130 3.50 5.50 -16.47
N ILE A 131 3.71 4.51 -17.34
CA ILE A 131 3.51 3.09 -17.02
C ILE A 131 4.49 2.63 -15.94
N GLY A 132 5.69 3.22 -15.87
CA GLY A 132 6.76 2.86 -14.94
C GLY A 132 6.36 2.99 -13.47
N LEU A 133 5.34 3.82 -13.17
CA LEU A 133 4.77 3.96 -11.84
C LEU A 133 4.20 2.64 -11.30
N VAL A 134 3.74 1.73 -12.17
CA VAL A 134 3.26 0.40 -11.78
C VAL A 134 4.32 -0.36 -10.98
N ASN A 135 5.59 -0.26 -11.36
CA ASN A 135 6.67 -1.02 -10.76
C ASN A 135 7.23 -0.43 -9.44
N LYS A 136 6.57 0.57 -8.84
CA LYS A 136 7.01 1.16 -7.55
C LYS A 136 7.22 0.08 -6.48
N SER A 137 6.23 -0.79 -6.30
CA SER A 137 6.21 -1.79 -5.22
C SER A 137 6.06 -3.23 -5.72
N VAL A 138 5.97 -3.43 -7.03
CA VAL A 138 5.81 -4.74 -7.69
C VAL A 138 6.69 -4.82 -8.93
N ASP A 139 6.77 -5.99 -9.53
CA ASP A 139 7.29 -6.20 -10.89
C ASP A 139 6.13 -6.55 -11.84
N GLY A 140 5.28 -5.54 -12.12
CA GLY A 140 3.98 -5.72 -12.78
C GLY A 140 3.96 -5.45 -14.29
N LEU A 141 4.92 -4.68 -14.81
CA LEU A 141 5.06 -4.42 -16.24
C LEU A 141 5.77 -5.57 -16.95
N LYS A 142 5.45 -5.79 -18.23
CA LYS A 142 6.20 -6.75 -19.06
C LYS A 142 7.67 -6.35 -19.16
N ASP A 143 8.55 -7.35 -19.18
CA ASP A 143 10.00 -7.15 -19.20
C ASP A 143 10.48 -6.38 -20.46
N GLU A 144 9.72 -6.44 -21.56
CA GLU A 144 9.98 -5.69 -22.80
C GLU A 144 10.02 -4.17 -22.62
N TYR A 145 9.39 -3.63 -21.56
CA TYR A 145 9.42 -2.21 -21.23
C TYR A 145 10.66 -1.78 -20.43
N MET A 146 11.50 -2.73 -19.98
CA MET A 146 12.79 -2.46 -19.33
C MET A 146 12.70 -1.54 -18.08
N VAL A 147 11.57 -1.57 -17.37
CA VAL A 147 11.39 -0.84 -16.11
C VAL A 147 11.77 -1.76 -14.95
N PRO A 148 12.73 -1.41 -14.08
CA PRO A 148 13.07 -2.22 -12.92
C PRO A 148 11.85 -2.47 -12.03
N GLY A 149 11.63 -3.70 -11.59
CA GLY A 149 10.61 -4.02 -10.58
C GLY A 149 10.99 -3.47 -9.21
N HIS A 150 9.98 -3.20 -8.36
CA HIS A 150 10.15 -2.77 -6.96
C HIS A 150 11.11 -1.57 -6.78
N TRP A 151 11.06 -0.60 -7.69
CA TRP A 151 12.08 0.44 -7.75
C TRP A 151 11.96 1.50 -6.64
N ARG A 152 10.83 1.57 -5.92
CA ARG A 152 10.62 2.59 -4.88
C ARG A 152 11.48 2.29 -3.66
N ILE A 153 12.63 2.97 -3.59
CA ILE A 153 13.56 2.90 -2.48
C ILE A 153 14.27 4.25 -2.30
N LEU A 154 14.48 4.67 -1.05
CA LEU A 154 15.32 5.84 -0.78
C LEU A 154 16.76 5.56 -1.26
N LYS A 155 17.44 6.62 -1.68
CA LYS A 155 18.87 6.55 -2.00
C LYS A 155 19.60 5.91 -0.82
N ASN A 156 20.41 4.88 -1.07
CA ASN A 156 21.13 4.12 -0.05
C ASN A 156 20.23 3.61 1.11
N LYS A 157 18.93 3.39 0.85
CA LYS A 157 17.92 3.02 1.86
C LYS A 157 17.83 4.03 3.03
N GLY A 158 18.06 5.32 2.76
CA GLY A 158 18.03 6.35 3.79
C GLY A 158 19.36 6.55 4.53
N MET A 159 20.39 5.75 4.24
CA MET A 159 21.73 5.98 4.80
C MET A 159 22.36 7.22 4.16
N VAL A 160 22.79 8.16 4.99
CA VAL A 160 23.43 9.41 4.56
C VAL A 160 24.79 9.57 5.26
N GLN A 161 25.84 9.77 4.45
CA GLN A 161 27.17 10.06 4.97
C GLN A 161 27.22 11.49 5.52
N GLN A 162 27.70 11.61 6.75
CA GLN A 162 27.90 12.87 7.46
C GLN A 162 29.25 13.50 7.08
N LYS A 163 29.46 14.76 7.48
CA LYS A 163 30.71 15.50 7.21
C LYS A 163 31.94 14.88 7.86
N ASP A 164 31.76 14.16 8.98
CA ASP A 164 32.83 13.45 9.70
C ASP A 164 33.14 12.06 9.10
N GLY A 165 32.45 11.66 8.03
CA GLY A 165 32.60 10.38 7.36
C GLY A 165 31.73 9.26 7.95
N SER A 166 31.07 9.47 9.09
CA SER A 166 30.10 8.51 9.65
C SER A 166 28.85 8.39 8.77
N TRP A 167 28.14 7.28 8.90
CA TRP A 167 26.87 7.06 8.19
C TRP A 167 25.74 7.01 9.20
N LYS A 168 24.68 7.80 8.96
CA LYS A 168 23.46 7.80 9.77
C LYS A 168 22.26 7.42 8.91
N LEU A 169 21.33 6.69 9.50
CA LEU A 169 20.01 6.48 8.91
C LEU A 169 19.21 7.78 9.09
N MET A 170 18.90 8.43 7.98
CA MET A 170 18.13 9.68 7.92
C MET A 170 16.96 9.44 6.95
N ASP A 171 16.04 8.56 7.37
CA ASP A 171 14.84 8.15 6.62
C ASP A 171 13.56 8.83 7.14
N HIS A 172 13.70 9.79 8.04
CA HIS A 172 12.64 10.59 8.63
C HIS A 172 13.02 12.08 8.61
N GLU A 173 12.08 12.93 8.21
CA GLU A 173 12.20 14.39 8.29
C GLU A 173 11.58 14.87 9.61
N ILE A 174 12.27 15.77 10.32
CA ILE A 174 11.75 16.33 11.56
C ILE A 174 10.62 17.28 11.20
N ASP A 175 9.44 16.99 11.73
CA ASP A 175 8.24 17.82 11.67
C ASP A 175 7.66 17.84 13.10
N ASP A 176 7.58 19.02 13.71
CA ASP A 176 7.02 19.19 15.06
C ASP A 176 5.49 19.06 15.04
N ASN A 177 4.88 19.11 13.84
CA ASN A 177 3.46 18.96 13.61
C ASN A 177 2.63 19.91 14.50
N GLU A 178 3.19 21.07 14.85
CA GLU A 178 2.50 22.12 15.60
C GLU A 178 1.48 22.83 14.70
N ASP A 179 0.40 23.32 15.30
CA ASP A 179 -0.59 24.10 14.59
C ASP A 179 0.05 25.38 14.03
N PHE A 180 -0.27 25.69 12.77
CA PHE A 180 0.09 26.97 12.19
C PHE A 180 -0.79 28.07 12.81
N ASP A 181 -0.17 29.01 13.53
CA ASP A 181 -0.83 30.24 13.97
C ASP A 181 -1.16 31.12 12.75
N PHE A 182 -2.43 31.12 12.32
CA PHE A 182 -2.97 31.96 11.23
C PHE A 182 -3.82 33.13 11.75
#